data_AF-A0A4S3MBV1-F1
#
_entry.id   AF-A0A4S3MBV1-F1
#
_cell.length_a   1.000
_cell.length_b   1.000
_cell.length_c   1.000
_cell.angle_alpha   90.00
_cell.angle_beta   90.00
_cell.angle_gamma   90.00
#
_symmetry.space_group_name_H-M   'P 1'
#
loop_
_entity.id
_entity.type
_entity.pdbx_description
1 polymer ?
#
loop_
_entity_poly.entity_id
_entity_poly.type
_entity_poly.pdbx_seq_one_letter_code
_entity_poly.pdbx_strand_id
1 'polypeptide(L)'
;MIRSGAADTLKRWAEPLIAVAITGFGLWWALTGFALIRWLGVAVTVLGVALLVLGIRRARFWRGGQGAGHVEVDEGAIAYFGPLGGGVIGANALHSLRLVTRDGARSWELRAPGQDPLQVPVDANGAEALFDVFANLPGIDMRRLLRALDETGPQDVVIWVRNDARLH
;
A
#
# COMPACT_ATOMS: atom_id res chain seq x y z
N MET A 1 28.30 -8.88 -4.43
CA MET A 1 26.87 -8.55 -4.68
C MET A 1 26.15 -8.64 -3.35
N ILE A 2 25.98 -7.49 -2.67
CA ILE A 2 25.40 -7.42 -1.33
C ILE A 2 23.89 -7.24 -1.49
N ARG A 3 23.13 -8.11 -0.83
CA ARG A 3 21.67 -8.23 -0.84
C ARG A 3 20.97 -6.87 -0.69
N SER A 4 20.23 -6.48 -1.72
CA SER A 4 19.44 -5.24 -1.83
C SER A 4 18.38 -5.07 -0.73
N GLY A 5 18.02 -6.15 -0.01
CA GLY A 5 17.02 -6.10 1.07
C GLY A 5 17.47 -5.50 2.40
N ALA A 6 18.77 -5.28 2.64
CA ALA A 6 19.26 -4.66 3.88
C ALA A 6 19.46 -3.14 3.79
N ALA A 7 19.58 -2.62 2.56
CA ALA A 7 19.81 -1.19 2.32
C ALA A 7 18.53 -0.35 2.49
N ASP A 8 17.36 -0.92 2.14
CA ASP A 8 16.09 -0.20 2.19
C ASP A 8 15.60 0.03 3.62
N THR A 9 15.85 -0.92 4.54
CA THR A 9 15.57 -0.75 5.97
C THR A 9 16.51 0.25 6.64
N LEU A 10 17.76 0.38 6.19
CA LEU A 10 18.69 1.40 6.71
C LEU A 10 18.31 2.81 6.23
N LYS A 11 17.92 2.98 4.96
CA LYS A 11 17.40 4.27 4.47
C LYS A 11 16.12 4.69 5.19
N ARG A 12 15.28 3.72 5.57
CA ARG A 12 14.02 3.93 6.29
C ARG A 12 14.17 4.56 7.68
N TRP A 13 15.31 4.34 8.35
CA TRP A 13 15.57 4.88 9.68
C TRP A 13 16.68 5.94 9.71
N ALA A 14 17.36 6.20 8.60
CA ALA A 14 18.41 7.22 8.52
C ALA A 14 17.88 8.64 8.81
N GLU A 15 16.72 9.00 8.25
CA GLU A 15 16.10 10.33 8.44
C GLU A 15 15.76 10.63 9.92
N PRO A 16 15.06 9.76 10.68
CA PRO A 16 14.78 10.02 12.09
C PRO A 16 16.04 9.98 12.98
N LEU A 17 17.06 9.19 12.63
CA LEU A 17 18.31 9.11 13.40
C LEU A 17 19.13 10.40 13.26
N ILE A 18 19.18 10.98 12.06
CA ILE A 18 19.78 12.29 11.80
C ILE A 18 19.00 13.39 12.54
N ALA A 19 17.67 13.35 12.53
CA ALA A 19 16.85 14.32 13.25
C ALA A 19 17.05 14.26 14.77
N VAL A 20 17.19 13.06 15.35
CA VAL A 20 17.53 12.87 16.77
C VAL A 20 18.92 13.40 17.09
N ALA A 21 19.92 13.14 16.23
CA ALA A 21 21.27 13.65 16.41
C ALA A 21 21.32 15.19 16.39
N ILE A 22 20.63 15.84 15.43
CA ILE A 22 20.54 17.30 15.34
C ILE A 22 19.81 17.88 16.56
N THR A 23 18.72 17.25 16.99
CA THR A 23 17.94 17.71 18.16
C THR A 23 18.76 17.59 19.45
N GLY A 24 19.49 16.48 19.65
CA GLY A 24 20.36 16.29 20.80
C GLY A 24 21.52 17.29 20.83
N PHE A 25 22.11 17.58 19.67
CA PHE A 25 23.20 18.55 19.56
C PHE A 25 22.73 19.99 19.82
N GLY A 26 21.56 20.37 19.30
CA GLY A 26 20.93 21.66 19.60
C GLY A 26 20.60 21.84 21.08
N LEU A 27 20.08 20.79 21.73
CA LEU A 27 19.75 20.79 23.15
C LEU A 27 21.01 20.91 24.02
N TRP A 28 22.09 20.23 23.64
CA TRP A 28 23.38 20.33 24.34
C TRP A 28 23.95 21.75 24.28
N TRP A 29 23.94 22.39 23.10
CA TRP A 29 24.35 23.80 22.95
C TRP A 29 23.43 24.79 23.67
N ALA A 30 22.13 24.52 23.75
CA ALA A 30 21.19 25.37 24.49
C ALA A 30 21.42 25.33 26.01
N LEU A 31 21.89 24.19 26.56
CA LEU A 31 22.14 24.02 28.00
C LEU A 31 23.55 24.45 28.42
N THR A 32 24.54 24.38 27.53
CA THR A 32 25.95 24.67 27.84
C THR A 32 26.43 26.04 27.35
N GLY A 33 25.71 26.68 26.42
CA GLY A 33 26.09 27.95 25.81
C GLY A 33 25.64 29.20 26.57
N PHE A 34 26.45 30.27 26.52
CA PHE A 34 26.11 31.60 27.03
C PHE A 34 25.58 32.54 25.92
N ALA A 35 24.59 33.37 26.27
CA ALA A 35 23.99 34.43 25.45
C ALA A 35 23.60 34.04 24.00
N LEU A 36 24.46 34.30 23.02
CA LEU A 36 24.15 34.13 21.59
C LEU A 36 24.11 32.66 21.15
N ILE A 37 25.00 31.82 21.72
CA ILE A 37 25.07 30.38 21.42
C ILE A 37 23.81 29.65 21.93
N ARG A 38 23.23 30.15 23.03
CA ARG A 38 21.98 29.61 23.58
C ARG A 38 20.80 29.79 22.64
N TRP A 39 20.66 30.97 22.03
CA TRP A 39 19.60 31.25 21.04
C TRP A 39 19.76 30.43 19.76
N LEU A 40 21.01 30.22 19.31
CA LEU A 40 21.29 29.34 18.16
C LEU A 40 20.91 27.89 18.48
N GLY A 41 21.23 27.39 19.68
CA GLY A 41 20.83 26.06 20.13
C GLY A 41 19.32 25.86 20.18
N VAL A 42 18.56 26.86 20.63
CA VAL A 42 17.09 26.85 20.60
C VAL A 42 16.57 26.75 19.15
N ALA A 43 17.10 27.55 18.23
CA ALA A 43 16.68 27.51 16.82
C ALA A 43 16.93 26.14 16.17
N VAL A 44 18.11 25.54 16.41
CA VAL A 44 18.47 24.20 15.93
C VAL A 44 17.55 23.12 16.53
N THR A 45 17.22 23.24 17.83
CA THR A 45 16.33 22.29 18.50
C THR A 45 14.91 22.35 17.93
N VAL A 46 14.37 23.54 17.70
CA VAL A 46 13.05 23.72 17.07
C VAL A 46 13.03 23.12 15.67
N LEU A 47 14.09 23.34 14.88
CA LEU A 47 14.22 22.76 13.55
C LEU A 47 14.27 21.22 13.60
N GLY A 48 15.05 20.66 14.53
CA GLY A 48 15.15 19.21 14.73
C GLY A 48 13.82 18.57 15.13
N VAL A 49 13.08 19.19 16.05
CA VAL A 49 11.73 18.76 16.44
C VAL A 49 10.76 18.84 15.25
N ALA A 50 10.80 19.91 14.45
CA ALA A 50 9.96 20.03 13.27
C ALA A 50 10.24 18.92 12.25
N LEU A 51 11.50 18.61 11.98
CA LEU A 51 11.91 17.51 11.11
C LEU A 51 11.48 16.15 11.67
N LEU A 52 11.60 15.94 12.98
CA LEU A 52 11.19 14.71 13.65
C LEU A 52 9.67 14.51 13.59
N VAL A 53 8.89 15.58 13.78
CA VAL A 53 7.43 15.56 13.61
C VAL A 53 7.07 15.26 12.15
N LEU A 54 7.76 15.86 11.17
CA LEU A 54 7.53 15.56 9.76
C LEU A 54 7.88 14.11 9.41
N GLY A 55 8.99 13.59 9.92
CA GLY A 55 9.43 12.21 9.74
C GLY A 55 8.46 11.21 10.38
N ILE A 56 7.97 11.48 11.60
CA ILE A 56 6.94 10.68 12.24
C ILE A 56 5.62 10.76 11.47
N ARG A 57 5.22 11.95 11.02
CA ARG A 57 4.01 12.12 10.19
C ARG A 57 4.12 11.32 8.89
N ARG A 58 5.26 11.37 8.19
CA ARG A 58 5.53 10.62 6.96
C ARG A 58 5.56 9.10 7.21
N ALA A 59 6.24 8.64 8.24
CA ALA A 59 6.29 7.22 8.62
C ALA A 59 4.92 6.69 9.10
N ARG A 60 4.08 7.56 9.68
CA ARG A 60 2.72 7.24 10.11
C ARG A 60 1.71 7.31 8.96
N PHE A 61 1.95 8.14 7.93
CA PHE A 61 1.18 8.17 6.68
C PHE A 61 1.39 6.91 5.82
N TRP A 62 2.42 6.12 6.11
CA TRP A 62 2.65 4.81 5.51
C TRP A 62 1.69 3.71 6.02
N ARG A 63 0.46 4.08 6.39
CA ARG A 63 -0.52 3.19 7.03
C ARG A 63 -1.96 3.34 6.52
N GLY A 64 -2.19 3.72 5.26
CA GLY A 64 -3.53 3.60 4.68
C GLY A 64 -3.82 4.40 3.41
N GLY A 65 -2.97 4.30 2.38
CA GLY A 65 -3.26 4.97 1.11
C GLY A 65 -2.22 4.82 0.00
N GLN A 66 -1.31 3.85 0.12
CA GLN A 66 -0.38 3.46 -0.93
C GLN A 66 -0.13 1.96 -0.79
N GLY A 67 -1.15 1.16 -1.08
CA GLY A 67 -0.97 -0.27 -1.24
C GLY A 67 0.16 -0.54 -2.22
N ALA A 68 0.87 -1.64 -2.01
CA ALA A 68 2.00 -1.99 -2.84
C ALA A 68 1.54 -2.08 -4.31
N GLY A 69 2.14 -1.30 -5.20
CA GLY A 69 1.92 -1.37 -6.64
C GLY A 69 0.85 -0.42 -7.20
N HIS A 70 0.75 -0.43 -8.53
CA HIS A 70 -0.17 0.38 -9.32
C HIS A 70 -1.05 -0.51 -10.19
N VAL A 71 -2.33 -0.18 -10.26
CA VAL A 71 -3.31 -0.84 -11.11
C VAL A 71 -3.66 0.10 -12.26
N GLU A 72 -3.59 -0.42 -13.47
CA GLU A 72 -4.00 0.26 -14.68
C GLU A 72 -5.08 -0.56 -15.36
N VAL A 73 -6.14 0.10 -15.80
CA VAL A 73 -7.24 -0.52 -16.53
C VAL A 73 -7.36 0.17 -17.87
N ASP A 74 -7.14 -0.56 -18.95
CA ASP A 74 -7.21 -0.05 -20.32
C ASP A 74 -7.92 -1.06 -21.24
N GLU A 75 -8.84 -0.59 -22.08
CA GLU A 75 -9.60 -1.37 -23.08
C GLU A 75 -10.09 -2.77 -22.62
N GLY A 76 -10.45 -2.91 -21.34
CA GLY A 76 -10.92 -4.17 -20.76
C GLY A 76 -9.81 -5.14 -20.32
N ALA A 77 -8.58 -4.67 -20.17
CA ALA A 77 -7.48 -5.35 -19.50
C ALA A 77 -7.21 -4.73 -18.12
N ILE A 78 -6.90 -5.58 -17.15
CA ILE A 78 -6.50 -5.22 -15.79
C ILE A 78 -5.03 -5.54 -15.66
N ALA A 79 -4.19 -4.51 -15.57
CA ALA A 79 -2.77 -4.62 -15.33
C ALA A 79 -2.45 -4.24 -13.89
N TYR A 80 -1.64 -5.04 -13.21
CA TYR A 80 -1.14 -4.71 -11.88
C TYR A 80 0.38 -4.85 -11.83
N PHE A 81 1.03 -3.80 -11.35
CA PHE A 81 2.46 -3.66 -11.24
C PHE A 81 2.85 -3.57 -9.76
N GLY A 82 3.14 -4.72 -9.16
CA GLY A 82 3.56 -4.84 -7.77
C GLY A 82 5.09 -4.96 -7.59
N PRO A 83 5.61 -4.74 -6.37
CA PRO A 83 7.04 -4.79 -6.10
C PRO A 83 7.64 -6.21 -6.09
N LEU A 84 6.80 -7.24 -5.90
CA LEU A 84 7.22 -8.64 -5.80
C LEU A 84 6.61 -9.51 -6.92
N GLY A 85 5.87 -8.91 -7.84
CA GLY A 85 5.13 -9.59 -8.89
C GLY A 85 4.13 -8.66 -9.54
N GLY A 86 3.50 -9.14 -10.60
CA GLY A 86 2.53 -8.38 -11.38
C GLY A 86 2.04 -9.20 -12.55
N GLY A 87 1.08 -8.68 -13.28
CA GLY A 87 0.50 -9.38 -14.41
C GLY A 87 -0.65 -8.61 -15.02
N VAL A 88 -1.12 -9.13 -16.14
CA VAL A 88 -2.22 -8.56 -16.91
C VAL A 88 -3.26 -9.63 -17.14
N ILE A 89 -4.50 -9.35 -16.75
CA ILE A 89 -5.65 -10.22 -17.00
C ILE A 89 -6.70 -9.41 -17.77
N GLY A 90 -7.18 -9.96 -18.89
CA GLY A 90 -8.35 -9.41 -19.56
C GLY A 90 -9.59 -9.54 -18.70
N ALA A 91 -10.36 -8.47 -18.50
CA ALA A 91 -11.66 -8.49 -17.83
C ALA A 91 -12.59 -9.55 -18.46
N ASN A 92 -12.57 -9.67 -19.80
CA ASN A 92 -13.30 -10.70 -20.53
C ASN A 92 -12.76 -12.13 -20.36
N ALA A 93 -11.53 -12.30 -19.87
CA ALA A 93 -10.93 -13.59 -19.54
C ALA A 93 -11.13 -13.96 -18.06
N LEU A 94 -11.63 -13.03 -17.23
CA LEU A 94 -11.82 -13.26 -15.80
C LEU A 94 -12.84 -14.36 -15.54
N HIS A 95 -12.42 -15.40 -14.83
CA HIS A 95 -13.25 -16.55 -14.48
C HIS A 95 -13.66 -16.56 -13.01
N SER A 96 -12.84 -16.04 -12.10
CA SER A 96 -13.26 -15.87 -10.71
C SER A 96 -12.65 -14.62 -10.08
N LEU A 97 -13.45 -13.98 -9.22
CA LEU A 97 -13.05 -12.88 -8.35
C LEU A 97 -13.24 -13.30 -6.89
N ARG A 98 -12.16 -13.24 -6.12
CA ARG A 98 -12.16 -13.53 -4.69
C ARG A 98 -11.52 -12.38 -3.93
N LEU A 99 -11.99 -12.15 -2.71
CA LEU A 99 -11.32 -11.32 -1.73
C LEU A 99 -10.60 -12.25 -0.76
N VAL A 100 -9.28 -12.20 -0.74
CA VAL A 100 -8.46 -13.03 0.15
C VAL A 100 -7.83 -12.17 1.23
N THR A 101 -7.70 -12.73 2.44
CA THR A 101 -7.07 -12.02 3.57
C THR A 101 -5.87 -12.83 4.06
N ARG A 102 -4.67 -12.26 3.94
CA ARG A 102 -3.42 -12.89 4.38
C ARG A 102 -2.64 -11.94 5.28
N ASP A 103 -2.25 -12.41 6.47
CA ASP A 103 -1.49 -11.64 7.46
C ASP A 103 -2.11 -10.26 7.80
N GLY A 104 -3.44 -10.16 7.74
CA GLY A 104 -4.19 -8.93 7.96
C GLY A 104 -4.24 -7.96 6.77
N ALA A 105 -3.56 -8.28 5.66
CA ALA A 105 -3.67 -7.55 4.41
C ALA A 105 -4.72 -8.21 3.49
N ARG A 106 -5.47 -7.39 2.75
CA ARG A 106 -6.49 -7.87 1.82
C ARG A 106 -6.05 -7.67 0.38
N SER A 107 -6.30 -8.67 -0.45
CA SER A 107 -6.07 -8.58 -1.89
C SER A 107 -7.25 -9.18 -2.65
N TRP A 108 -7.53 -8.57 -3.80
CA TRP A 108 -8.33 -9.17 -4.85
C TRP A 108 -7.50 -10.26 -5.53
N GLU A 109 -8.04 -11.47 -5.57
CA GLU A 109 -7.49 -12.55 -6.37
C GLU A 109 -8.33 -12.71 -7.63
N LEU A 110 -7.74 -12.33 -8.76
CA LEU A 110 -8.33 -12.44 -10.09
C LEU A 110 -7.75 -13.68 -10.77
N ARG A 111 -8.61 -14.59 -11.22
CA ARG A 111 -8.17 -15.79 -11.95
C ARG A 111 -8.75 -15.81 -13.35
N ALA A 112 -7.90 -16.17 -14.31
CA ALA A 112 -8.28 -16.50 -15.68
C ALA A 112 -7.80 -17.92 -16.03
N PRO A 113 -8.49 -18.64 -16.93
CA PRO A 113 -8.07 -19.97 -17.34
C PRO A 113 -6.67 -19.93 -17.99
N GLY A 114 -5.77 -20.81 -17.55
CA GLY A 114 -4.41 -20.93 -18.12
C GLY A 114 -3.44 -19.80 -17.74
N GLN A 115 -3.81 -18.93 -16.80
CA GLN A 115 -2.94 -17.88 -16.26
C GLN A 115 -2.78 -18.04 -14.75
N ASP A 116 -1.62 -17.59 -14.23
CA ASP A 116 -1.41 -17.53 -12.79
C ASP A 116 -2.38 -16.51 -12.16
N PRO A 117 -2.88 -16.75 -10.93
CA PRO A 117 -3.74 -15.81 -10.23
C PRO A 117 -3.07 -14.45 -10.07
N LEU A 118 -3.73 -13.38 -10.51
CA LEU A 118 -3.29 -12.02 -10.28
C LEU A 118 -3.80 -11.55 -8.91
N GLN A 119 -2.87 -11.24 -8.01
CA GLN A 119 -3.19 -10.72 -6.68
C GLN A 119 -2.97 -9.21 -6.63
N VAL A 120 -4.05 -8.47 -6.43
CA VAL A 120 -4.06 -7.00 -6.40
C VAL A 120 -4.48 -6.53 -5.01
N PRO A 121 -3.62 -5.83 -4.24
CA PRO A 121 -4.01 -5.27 -2.95
C PRO A 121 -5.23 -4.36 -3.07
N VAL A 122 -6.15 -4.43 -2.09
CA VAL A 122 -7.36 -3.58 -2.09
C VAL A 122 -7.04 -2.09 -1.98
N ASP A 123 -5.86 -1.76 -1.44
CA ASP A 123 -5.36 -0.41 -1.23
C ASP A 123 -4.31 0.01 -2.29
N ALA A 124 -4.10 -0.80 -3.34
CA ALA A 124 -3.18 -0.47 -4.43
C ALA A 124 -3.60 0.83 -5.13
N ASN A 125 -2.61 1.58 -5.65
CA ASN A 125 -2.89 2.83 -6.33
C ASN A 125 -3.66 2.56 -7.64
N GLY A 126 -4.85 3.16 -7.81
CA GLY A 126 -5.70 2.93 -8.98
C GLY A 126 -6.62 1.71 -8.84
N ALA A 127 -6.64 1.05 -7.68
CA ALA A 127 -7.56 -0.06 -7.41
C ALA A 127 -9.03 0.36 -7.48
N GLU A 128 -9.33 1.65 -7.39
CA GLU A 128 -10.67 2.21 -7.57
C GLU A 128 -11.23 1.89 -8.97
N ALA A 129 -10.39 1.87 -10.01
CA ALA A 129 -10.80 1.54 -11.38
C ALA A 129 -11.30 0.09 -11.52
N LEU A 130 -10.89 -0.81 -10.61
CA LEU A 130 -11.37 -2.19 -10.60
C LEU A 130 -12.86 -2.28 -10.28
N PHE A 131 -13.42 -1.34 -9.52
CA PHE A 131 -14.84 -1.35 -9.18
C PHE A 131 -15.71 -1.25 -10.44
N ASP A 132 -15.33 -0.38 -11.38
CA ASP A 132 -16.06 -0.22 -12.64
C ASP A 132 -15.95 -1.49 -13.50
N VAL A 133 -14.78 -2.12 -13.51
CA VAL A 133 -14.59 -3.41 -14.21
C VAL A 133 -15.44 -4.50 -13.58
N PHE A 134 -15.44 -4.61 -12.26
CA PHE A 134 -16.23 -5.61 -11.53
C PHE A 134 -17.72 -5.38 -11.72
N ALA A 135 -18.19 -4.13 -11.71
CA ALA A 135 -19.59 -3.77 -11.94
C ALA A 135 -20.11 -4.23 -13.31
N ASN A 136 -19.22 -4.33 -14.30
CA ASN A 136 -19.55 -4.80 -15.64
C ASN A 136 -19.55 -6.34 -15.78
N LEU A 137 -19.17 -7.09 -14.74
CA LEU A 137 -19.18 -8.55 -14.79
C LEU A 137 -20.63 -9.10 -14.74
N PRO A 138 -20.98 -10.07 -15.61
CA PRO A 138 -22.34 -10.59 -15.70
C PRO A 138 -22.72 -11.34 -14.42
N GLY A 139 -23.82 -10.92 -13.80
CA GLY A 139 -24.39 -11.58 -12.61
C GLY A 139 -23.60 -11.36 -11.32
N ILE A 140 -22.70 -10.36 -11.27
CA ILE A 140 -22.03 -9.99 -10.01
C ILE A 140 -23.02 -9.44 -8.99
N ASP A 141 -22.85 -9.80 -7.72
CA ASP A 141 -23.57 -9.18 -6.61
C ASP A 141 -22.69 -8.11 -5.96
N MET A 142 -22.86 -6.86 -6.40
CA MET A 142 -22.11 -5.72 -5.87
C MET A 142 -22.38 -5.49 -4.37
N ARG A 143 -23.56 -5.86 -3.86
CA ARG A 143 -23.86 -5.74 -2.42
C ARG A 143 -23.08 -6.75 -1.60
N ARG A 144 -22.85 -7.95 -2.15
CA ARG A 144 -21.97 -8.96 -1.54
C ARG A 144 -20.52 -8.50 -1.56
N LEU A 145 -20.07 -7.90 -2.66
CA LEU A 145 -18.72 -7.33 -2.78
C LEU A 145 -18.47 -6.27 -1.71
N LEU A 146 -19.36 -5.28 -1.58
CA LEU A 146 -19.21 -4.21 -0.59
C LEU A 146 -19.26 -4.74 0.85
N ARG A 147 -20.19 -5.67 1.15
CA ARG A 147 -20.24 -6.31 2.48
C ARG A 147 -18.94 -7.05 2.81
N ALA A 148 -18.35 -7.75 1.85
CA ALA A 148 -17.08 -8.44 2.07
C ALA A 148 -15.92 -7.46 2.33
N LEU A 149 -15.99 -6.23 1.81
CA LEU A 149 -15.04 -5.17 2.14
C LEU A 149 -15.26 -4.59 3.54
N ASP A 150 -16.49 -4.49 4.01
CA ASP A 150 -16.79 -3.99 5.36
C ASP A 150 -16.51 -5.03 6.45
N GLU A 151 -16.73 -6.31 6.15
CA GLU A 151 -16.51 -7.40 7.09
C GLU A 151 -15.03 -7.57 7.43
N THR A 152 -14.69 -7.51 8.71
CA THR A 152 -13.31 -7.70 9.19
C THR A 152 -13.13 -9.13 9.69
N GLY A 153 -12.83 -10.04 8.77
CA GLY A 153 -12.61 -11.46 9.08
C GLY A 153 -11.48 -12.09 8.25
N PRO A 154 -10.82 -13.15 8.76
CA PRO A 154 -9.73 -13.85 8.07
C PRO A 154 -10.20 -14.83 6.99
N GLN A 155 -11.44 -14.69 6.51
CA GLN A 155 -12.03 -15.66 5.59
C GLN A 155 -11.87 -15.19 4.14
N ASP A 156 -11.45 -16.10 3.28
CA ASP A 156 -11.44 -15.88 1.83
C ASP A 156 -12.87 -15.94 1.31
N VAL A 157 -13.34 -14.84 0.71
CA VAL A 157 -14.70 -14.72 0.21
C VAL A 157 -14.69 -14.77 -1.31
N VAL A 158 -15.38 -15.78 -1.87
CA VAL A 158 -15.65 -15.82 -3.31
C VAL A 158 -16.78 -14.84 -3.62
N ILE A 159 -16.48 -13.80 -4.40
CA ILE A 159 -17.44 -12.75 -4.77
C ILE A 159 -18.19 -13.13 -6.04
N TRP A 160 -17.46 -13.63 -7.02
CA TRP A 160 -18.03 -13.96 -8.33
C TRP A 160 -17.25 -15.09 -8.99
N VAL A 161 -17.98 -15.92 -9.74
CA VAL A 161 -17.45 -16.96 -10.62
C VAL A 161 -18.24 -16.89 -11.91
N ARG A 162 -17.55 -17.00 -13.04
CA ARG A 162 -18.19 -17.08 -14.35
C ARG A 162 -19.05 -18.34 -14.41
N ASN A 163 -20.32 -18.17 -14.73
CA ASN A 163 -21.22 -19.29 -14.93
C ASN A 163 -21.15 -19.74 -16.39
N ASP A 164 -20.26 -20.68 -16.71
CA ASP A 164 -20.14 -21.26 -18.06
C ASP A 164 -21.29 -22.24 -18.40
N ALA A 165 -22.32 -22.34 -17.56
CA ALA A 165 -23.47 -23.20 -17.77
C ALA A 165 -24.45 -22.64 -18.83
N ARG A 166 -24.00 -22.50 -20.09
CA ARG A 166 -24.86 -22.41 -21.29
C ARG A 166 -24.12 -22.86 -22.56
N LEU A 167 -23.73 -24.13 -22.65
CA LEU A 167 -23.57 -24.85 -23.92
C LEU A 167 -23.71 -26.37 -23.68
N HIS A 168 -24.95 -26.84 -23.53
CA HIS A 168 -25.35 -28.22 -23.81
C HIS A 168 -26.72 -28.20 -24.49
#